data_AF-A0A447U1K7-F1
#
_entry.id   AF-A0A447U1K7-F1
#
_cell.length_a   1.000
_cell.length_b   1.000
_cell.length_c   1.000
_cell.angle_alpha   90.00
_cell.angle_beta   90.00
_cell.angle_gamma   90.00
#
_symmetry.space_group_name_H-M   'P 1'
#
loop_
_entity.id
_entity.type
_entity.pdbx_description
1 polymer ?
#
loop_
_entity_poly.entity_id
_entity_poly.type
_entity_poly.pdbx_seq_one_letter_code
_entity_poly.pdbx_strand_id
1 'polypeptide(L)'
;MKSLLAGQRAAVLVEDPHDGSVLAMVSMPSYDPNPFVKGISYQDYGKLLHDKNLPLINRVTQGLYPPASTVKPYMAMSALLCGIITPQTTFFGAPTWTLPGTQRHYRDWKKTGHGMLDVTKAIEGICGYLFLSGRLYDGY
;
A
#
# COMPACT_ATOMS: atom_id res chain seq x y z
N MET A 1 15.34 -4.63 13.55
CA MET A 1 14.31 -3.80 12.90
C MET A 1 14.63 -2.30 12.92
N LYS A 2 14.74 -1.64 14.08
CA LYS A 2 15.00 -0.17 14.14
C LYS A 2 16.29 0.27 13.44
N SER A 3 17.38 -0.49 13.60
CA SER A 3 18.67 -0.20 12.94
C SER A 3 18.61 -0.25 11.41
N LEU A 4 17.71 -1.07 10.85
CA LEU A 4 17.50 -1.19 9.39
C LEU A 4 16.78 0.03 8.80
N LEU A 5 16.10 0.81 9.64
CA LEU A 5 15.29 1.98 9.25
C LEU A 5 15.95 3.30 9.66
N ALA A 6 17.21 3.26 10.10
CA ALA A 6 17.93 4.44 10.56
C ALA A 6 17.99 5.51 9.46
N GLY A 7 17.63 6.75 9.80
CA GLY A 7 17.58 7.87 8.86
C GLY A 7 16.37 7.90 7.92
N GLN A 8 15.44 6.94 8.01
CA GLN A 8 14.26 6.88 7.14
C GLN A 8 12.98 7.25 7.90
N ARG A 9 12.01 7.85 7.19
CA ARG A 9 10.63 7.99 7.64
C ARG A 9 9.87 6.75 7.21
N ALA A 10 9.63 5.82 8.13
CA ALA A 10 9.11 4.50 7.81
C ALA A 10 8.17 3.98 8.89
N ALA A 11 7.30 3.04 8.50
CA ALA A 11 6.41 2.30 9.37
C ALA A 11 6.56 0.81 9.06
N VAL A 12 6.60 -0.02 10.10
CA VAL A 12 6.62 -1.47 9.99
C VAL A 12 5.69 -2.06 11.04
N LEU A 13 4.85 -2.97 10.58
CA LEU A 13 4.00 -3.83 11.40
C LEU A 13 4.32 -5.28 11.03
N VAL A 14 4.55 -6.11 12.03
CA VAL A 14 4.74 -7.56 11.89
C VAL A 14 3.75 -8.23 12.79
N GLU A 15 2.92 -9.09 12.20
CA GLU A 15 1.85 -9.83 12.86
C GLU A 15 2.02 -11.32 12.61
N ASP A 16 1.59 -12.15 13.56
CA ASP A 16 1.39 -13.57 13.33
C ASP A 16 0.05 -13.78 12.60
N PRO A 17 0.04 -14.36 11.39
CA PRO A 17 -1.20 -14.55 10.62
C PRO A 17 -2.16 -15.58 11.24
N HIS A 18 -1.73 -16.40 12.22
CA HIS A 18 -2.58 -17.42 12.83
C HIS A 18 -3.54 -16.85 13.88
N ASP A 19 -3.08 -15.85 14.64
CA ASP A 19 -3.84 -15.28 15.76
C ASP A 19 -3.95 -13.74 15.73
N GLY A 20 -3.27 -13.08 14.79
CA GLY A 20 -3.24 -11.62 14.67
C GLY A 20 -2.40 -10.92 15.73
N SER A 21 -1.56 -11.65 16.48
CA SER A 21 -0.71 -11.05 17.51
C SER A 21 0.37 -10.16 16.88
N VAL A 22 0.57 -8.98 17.47
CA VAL A 22 1.59 -8.02 17.00
C VAL A 22 2.96 -8.41 17.55
N LEU A 23 3.82 -8.93 16.67
CA LEU A 23 5.18 -9.34 16.99
C LEU A 23 6.15 -8.14 17.01
N ALA A 24 5.92 -7.15 16.14
CA ALA A 24 6.68 -5.92 16.13
C ALA A 24 5.90 -4.76 15.53
N MET A 25 6.03 -3.58 16.15
CA MET A 25 5.46 -2.32 15.67
C MET A 25 6.51 -1.23 15.76
N VAL A 26 6.90 -0.65 14.61
CA VAL A 26 7.99 0.31 14.52
C VAL A 26 7.58 1.52 13.69
N SER A 27 7.65 2.71 14.28
CA SER A 27 7.48 4.00 13.60
C SER A 27 8.80 4.78 13.68
N MET A 28 9.31 5.23 12.53
CA MET A 28 10.54 6.01 12.41
C MET A 28 10.31 7.35 11.68
N PRO A 29 11.04 8.41 12.06
CA PRO A 29 11.92 8.48 13.22
C PRO A 29 11.14 8.41 14.54
N SER A 30 11.82 7.91 15.58
CA SER A 30 11.28 7.76 16.93
C SER A 30 11.98 8.75 17.88
N TYR A 31 11.55 8.81 19.13
CA TYR A 31 12.12 9.66 20.17
C TYR A 31 12.32 8.85 21.46
N ASP A 32 13.17 9.33 22.36
CA ASP A 32 13.32 8.75 23.70
C ASP A 32 12.12 9.16 24.57
N PRO A 33 11.33 8.20 25.11
CA PRO A 33 10.20 8.52 25.97
C PRO A 33 10.63 8.88 27.41
N ASN A 34 11.84 8.55 27.85
CA ASN A 34 12.26 8.73 29.25
C ASN A 34 12.16 10.18 29.75
N PRO A 35 12.48 11.23 28.97
CA PRO A 35 12.32 12.61 29.39
C PRO A 35 10.87 13.00 29.75
N PHE A 36 9.87 12.34 29.17
CA PHE A 36 8.46 12.61 29.48
C PHE A 36 8.07 12.12 30.87
N VAL A 37 8.70 11.06 31.39
CA VAL A 37 8.37 10.46 32.69
C VAL A 37 8.58 11.44 33.84
N LYS A 38 9.60 12.30 33.76
CA LYS A 38 9.97 13.27 34.80
C LYS A 38 9.49 14.69 34.51
N GLY A 39 8.74 14.89 33.43
CA GLY A 39 8.42 16.21 32.88
C GLY A 39 9.49 16.68 31.90
N ILE A 40 9.18 16.62 30.61
CA ILE A 40 10.07 17.07 29.53
C ILE A 40 10.23 18.59 29.58
N SER A 41 11.44 19.08 29.29
CA SER A 41 11.68 20.53 29.18
C SER A 41 10.91 21.12 28.00
N TYR A 42 10.48 22.39 28.12
CA TYR A 42 9.82 23.08 27.01
C TYR A 42 10.70 23.13 25.75
N GLN A 43 12.01 23.28 25.93
CA GLN A 43 12.97 23.32 24.84
C GLN A 43 13.04 21.97 24.09
N ASP A 44 13.13 20.84 24.81
CA ASP A 44 13.24 19.52 24.19
C ASP A 44 11.92 19.06 23.57
N TYR A 45 10.80 19.37 24.22
CA TYR A 45 9.49 19.16 23.61
C TYR A 45 9.30 20.00 22.35
N GLY A 46 9.75 21.26 22.39
CA GLY A 46 9.77 22.16 21.23
C GLY A 46 10.55 21.59 20.06
N LYS A 47 11.69 20.91 20.29
CA LYS A 47 12.45 20.24 19.21
C LYS A 47 11.64 19.13 18.54
N LEU A 48 10.92 18.33 19.32
CA LEU A 48 10.09 17.23 18.79
C LEU A 48 8.88 17.75 17.99
N LEU A 49 8.24 18.83 18.47
CA LEU A 49 7.09 19.45 17.81
C LEU A 49 7.45 20.09 16.46
N HIS A 50 8.61 20.74 16.37
CA HIS A 50 9.04 21.46 15.17
C HIS A 50 9.92 20.61 14.23
N ASP A 51 10.16 19.34 14.56
CA ASP A 51 10.87 18.43 13.67
C ASP A 51 10.02 18.12 12.43
N LYS A 52 10.54 18.47 11.26
CA LYS A 52 9.91 18.21 9.95
C LYS A 52 9.68 16.72 9.68
N ASN A 53 10.40 15.84 10.36
CA ASN A 53 10.22 14.41 10.27
C ASN A 53 9.14 13.87 11.21
N LEU A 54 8.42 14.72 11.95
CA LEU A 54 7.23 14.35 12.73
C LEU A 54 7.42 13.08 13.59
N PRO A 55 8.39 13.05 14.52
CA PRO A 55 8.71 11.87 15.32
C PRO A 55 7.60 11.51 16.33
N LEU A 56 6.74 12.47 16.67
CA LEU A 56 5.60 12.26 17.57
C LEU A 56 4.45 11.45 16.91
N ILE A 57 4.43 11.34 15.58
CA ILE A 57 3.41 10.60 14.86
C ILE A 57 3.74 9.11 14.86
N ASN A 58 2.78 8.29 15.28
CA ASN A 58 2.83 6.85 15.07
C ASN A 58 2.40 6.53 13.64
N ARG A 59 3.36 6.38 12.73
CA ARG A 59 3.08 6.15 11.31
C ARG A 59 2.41 4.82 11.01
N VAL A 60 2.48 3.85 11.92
CA VAL A 60 1.85 2.55 11.72
C VAL A 60 0.33 2.67 11.84
N THR A 61 -0.17 3.44 12.80
CA THR A 61 -1.62 3.58 13.04
C THR A 61 -2.22 4.89 12.52
N GLN A 62 -1.40 5.94 12.38
CA GLN A 62 -1.85 7.28 12.01
C GLN A 62 -1.33 7.70 10.63
N GLY A 63 -0.50 6.87 9.98
CA GLY A 63 0.00 7.13 8.65
C GLY A 63 -1.06 6.86 7.59
N LEU A 64 -1.52 7.92 6.93
CA LEU A 64 -2.43 7.81 5.78
C LEU A 64 -1.62 7.80 4.49
N TYR A 65 -1.55 6.63 3.86
CA TYR A 65 -0.85 6.43 2.59
C TYR A 65 -1.78 5.76 1.59
N PRO A 66 -1.79 6.19 0.32
CA PRO A 66 -2.43 5.41 -0.73
C PRO A 66 -1.78 4.02 -0.76
N PRO A 67 -2.53 2.93 -0.56
CA PRO A 67 -1.95 1.58 -0.50
C PRO A 67 -1.43 1.11 -1.87
N ALA A 68 -1.81 1.80 -2.95
CA ALA A 68 -1.35 1.54 -4.31
C ALA A 68 -1.51 0.05 -4.68
N SER A 69 -0.47 -0.60 -5.19
CA SER A 69 -0.58 -1.98 -5.68
C SER A 69 -0.74 -3.05 -4.59
N THR A 70 -0.61 -2.71 -3.30
CA THR A 70 -0.74 -3.71 -2.22
C THR A 70 -2.16 -4.23 -2.05
N VAL A 71 -3.18 -3.53 -2.56
CA VAL A 71 -4.60 -3.96 -2.50
C VAL A 71 -4.98 -4.96 -3.59
N LYS A 72 -4.13 -5.15 -4.61
CA LYS A 72 -4.45 -5.97 -5.80
C LYS A 72 -4.86 -7.41 -5.47
N PRO A 73 -4.18 -8.15 -4.57
CA PRO A 73 -4.63 -9.49 -4.19
C PRO A 73 -6.07 -9.50 -3.65
N TYR A 74 -6.43 -8.52 -2.82
CA TYR A 74 -7.79 -8.40 -2.28
C TYR A 74 -8.81 -8.07 -3.36
N MET A 75 -8.49 -7.13 -4.27
CA MET A 75 -9.36 -6.82 -5.40
C MET A 75 -9.60 -8.04 -6.30
N ALA A 76 -8.55 -8.82 -6.58
CA ALA A 76 -8.66 -10.04 -7.37
C ALA A 76 -9.51 -11.11 -6.67
N MET A 77 -9.34 -11.27 -5.36
CA MET A 77 -10.15 -12.18 -4.56
C MET A 77 -11.64 -11.78 -4.56
N SER A 78 -11.95 -10.50 -4.38
CA SER A 78 -13.33 -10.01 -4.49
C SER A 78 -13.92 -10.23 -5.89
N ALA A 79 -13.13 -10.01 -6.94
CA ALA A 79 -13.53 -10.27 -8.32
C ALA A 79 -13.93 -11.74 -8.54
N LEU A 80 -13.13 -12.66 -8.01
CA LEU A 80 -13.37 -14.10 -8.08
C LEU A 80 -14.62 -14.50 -7.28
N LEU A 81 -14.79 -13.96 -6.08
CA LEU A 81 -15.95 -14.24 -5.21
C LEU A 81 -17.26 -13.71 -5.81
N CYS A 82 -17.24 -12.55 -6.46
CA CYS A 82 -18.40 -12.00 -7.15
C CYS A 82 -18.66 -12.65 -8.53
N GLY A 83 -17.84 -13.62 -8.96
CA GLY A 83 -17.98 -14.29 -10.25
C GLY A 83 -17.69 -13.40 -11.47
N ILE A 84 -17.10 -12.22 -11.24
CA ILE A 84 -16.74 -11.25 -12.27
C ILE A 84 -15.61 -11.78 -13.16
N ILE A 85 -14.65 -12.47 -12.54
CA ILE A 85 -13.59 -13.19 -13.22
C ILE A 85 -13.53 -14.62 -12.69
N THR A 86 -12.94 -15.50 -13.48
CA THR A 86 -12.57 -16.86 -13.10
C THR A 86 -11.04 -17.00 -13.09
N PRO A 87 -10.47 -18.03 -12.44
CA PRO A 87 -9.03 -18.28 -12.52
C PRO A 87 -8.51 -18.46 -13.96
N GLN A 88 -9.38 -18.89 -14.88
CA GLN A 88 -9.06 -19.08 -16.30
C GLN A 88 -9.33 -17.83 -17.15
N THR A 89 -9.85 -16.74 -16.55
CA THR A 89 -10.11 -15.50 -17.27
C THR A 89 -8.79 -14.88 -17.73
N THR A 90 -8.62 -14.77 -19.04
CA THR A 90 -7.48 -14.11 -19.65
C THR A 90 -7.86 -12.73 -20.18
N PHE A 91 -6.88 -11.81 -20.17
CA PHE A 91 -7.01 -10.47 -20.73
C PHE A 91 -5.67 -10.02 -21.32
N PHE A 92 -5.73 -9.05 -22.23
CA PHE A 92 -4.54 -8.44 -22.81
C PHE A 92 -4.15 -7.20 -22.00
N GLY A 93 -3.06 -7.29 -21.24
CA GLY A 93 -2.49 -6.19 -20.47
C GLY A 93 -1.82 -5.17 -21.39
N ALA A 94 -2.63 -4.32 -22.02
CA ALA A 94 -2.15 -3.21 -22.84
C ALA A 94 -1.37 -2.18 -22.00
N PRO A 95 -0.46 -1.40 -22.60
CA PRO A 95 0.29 -0.35 -21.89
C PRO A 95 -0.61 0.79 -21.37
N THR A 96 -1.80 0.94 -21.96
CA THR A 96 -2.82 1.90 -21.53
C THR A 96 -4.20 1.25 -21.51
N TRP A 97 -5.04 1.74 -20.60
CA TRP A 97 -6.46 1.43 -20.56
C TRP A 97 -7.26 2.73 -20.66
N THR A 98 -8.31 2.73 -21.49
CA THR A 98 -9.23 3.87 -21.63
C THR A 98 -10.52 3.54 -20.92
N LEU A 99 -10.96 4.43 -20.02
CA LEU A 99 -12.25 4.28 -19.35
C LEU A 99 -13.37 4.42 -20.39
N PRO A 100 -14.28 3.42 -20.53
CA PRO A 100 -15.38 3.47 -21.48
C PRO A 100 -16.19 4.77 -21.35
N GLY A 101 -16.58 5.36 -22.47
CA GLY A 101 -17.31 6.63 -22.50
C GLY A 101 -16.46 7.87 -22.24
N THR A 102 -15.14 7.75 -22.11
CA THR A 102 -14.22 8.89 -21.95
C THR A 102 -13.01 8.80 -22.88
N GLN A 103 -12.28 9.92 -23.03
CA GLN A 103 -10.98 9.97 -23.70
C GLN A 103 -9.81 9.84 -22.71
N ARG A 104 -10.08 9.46 -21.45
CA ARG A 104 -9.06 9.43 -20.40
C ARG A 104 -8.28 8.11 -20.43
N HIS A 105 -6.97 8.23 -20.63
CA HIS A 105 -6.05 7.09 -20.61
C HIS A 105 -5.38 6.91 -19.24
N TYR A 106 -5.43 5.69 -18.73
CA TYR A 106 -4.72 5.23 -17.56
C TYR A 106 -3.53 4.37 -18.01
N ARG A 107 -2.34 4.68 -17.50
CA ARG A 107 -1.10 4.02 -17.91
C ARG A 107 -0.77 2.87 -16.97
N ASP A 108 -0.33 1.77 -17.54
CA ASP A 108 0.37 0.73 -16.79
C ASP A 108 1.80 1.20 -16.45
N TRP A 109 2.42 0.60 -15.43
CA TRP A 109 3.81 0.87 -15.11
C TRP A 109 4.75 0.34 -16.20
N LYS A 110 4.36 -0.74 -16.89
CA LYS A 110 5.11 -1.31 -18.00
C LYS A 110 4.70 -0.67 -19.32
N LYS A 111 5.59 0.17 -19.87
CA LYS A 111 5.36 0.93 -21.11
C LYS A 111 5.07 0.07 -22.35
N THR A 112 5.55 -1.17 -22.39
CA THR A 112 5.33 -2.10 -23.50
C THR A 112 4.08 -2.97 -23.31
N GLY A 113 3.42 -2.88 -22.16
CA GLY A 113 2.35 -3.78 -21.77
C GLY A 113 2.87 -5.15 -21.30
N HIS A 114 1.95 -5.93 -20.77
CA HIS A 114 2.21 -7.25 -20.21
C HIS A 114 1.82 -8.40 -21.15
N GLY A 115 1.15 -8.11 -22.27
CA GLY A 115 0.67 -9.14 -23.19
C GLY A 115 -0.52 -9.90 -22.60
N MET A 116 -0.70 -11.16 -22.99
CA MET A 116 -1.78 -12.00 -22.46
C MET A 116 -1.46 -12.47 -21.05
N LEU A 117 -2.36 -12.17 -20.11
CA LEU A 117 -2.25 -12.52 -18.70
C LEU A 117 -3.52 -13.20 -18.20
N ASP A 118 -3.35 -14.09 -17.22
CA ASP A 118 -4.41 -14.53 -16.31
C ASP A 118 -4.31 -13.73 -14.99
N VAL A 119 -5.21 -13.99 -14.04
CA VAL A 119 -5.27 -13.28 -12.75
C VAL A 119 -3.98 -13.45 -11.94
N THR A 120 -3.40 -14.65 -11.96
CA THR A 120 -2.15 -14.95 -11.23
C THR A 120 -1.01 -14.10 -11.78
N LYS A 121 -0.80 -14.13 -13.11
CA LYS A 121 0.23 -13.34 -13.78
C LYS A 121 -0.02 -11.83 -13.66
N ALA A 122 -1.28 -11.40 -13.52
CA ALA A 122 -1.63 -10.01 -13.26
C ALA A 122 -1.09 -9.53 -11.91
N ILE A 123 -1.23 -10.35 -10.87
CA ILE A 123 -0.76 -10.05 -9.52
C ILE A 123 0.78 -10.09 -9.50
N GLU A 124 1.38 -11.15 -10.06
CA GLU A 124 2.84 -11.31 -10.14
C GLU A 124 3.50 -10.14 -10.89
N GLY A 125 2.94 -9.77 -12.04
CA GLY A 125 3.43 -8.67 -12.87
C GLY A 125 3.01 -7.29 -12.38
N ILE A 126 2.22 -7.19 -11.30
CA ILE A 126 1.66 -5.93 -10.79
C ILE A 126 0.93 -5.17 -11.92
N CYS A 127 0.33 -5.89 -12.88
CA CYS A 127 -0.31 -5.27 -14.03
C CYS A 127 -1.50 -4.45 -13.55
N GLY A 128 -1.52 -3.14 -13.86
CA GLY A 128 -2.61 -2.23 -13.51
C GLY A 128 -3.84 -2.42 -14.38
N TYR A 129 -3.67 -2.98 -15.59
CA TYR A 129 -4.77 -3.14 -16.55
C TYR A 129 -5.95 -3.90 -15.95
N LEU A 130 -5.76 -5.09 -15.36
CA LEU A 130 -6.88 -5.88 -14.81
C LEU A 130 -7.71 -5.10 -13.78
N PHE A 131 -7.02 -4.38 -12.88
CA PHE A 131 -7.62 -3.67 -11.76
C PHE A 131 -8.24 -2.33 -12.13
N LEU A 132 -7.83 -1.76 -13.26
CA LEU A 132 -8.43 -0.57 -13.84
C LEU A 132 -9.54 -0.94 -14.82
N SER A 133 -9.38 -2.06 -15.53
CA SER A 133 -10.28 -2.48 -16.59
C SER A 133 -11.64 -2.85 -16.05
N GLY A 134 -12.64 -2.37 -16.79
CA GLY A 134 -14.06 -2.48 -16.49
C GLY A 134 -14.56 -3.88 -16.20
N ARG A 135 -13.83 -4.98 -16.43
CA ARG A 135 -14.32 -6.28 -15.94
C ARG A 135 -14.64 -6.23 -14.45
N LEU A 136 -13.86 -5.52 -13.64
CA LEU A 136 -14.14 -5.29 -12.21
C LEU A 136 -15.15 -4.16 -11.89
N TYR A 137 -15.46 -3.28 -12.83
CA TYR A 137 -16.33 -2.10 -12.63
C TYR A 137 -17.67 -2.15 -13.41
N ASP A 138 -17.76 -2.96 -14.46
CA ASP A 138 -18.92 -3.18 -15.35
C ASP A 138 -19.93 -4.17 -14.73
N GLY A 139 -19.67 -4.60 -13.49
CA GLY A 139 -20.63 -5.33 -12.64
C GLY A 139 -21.60 -4.42 -11.87
N TYR A 140 -21.57 -3.11 -12.15
CA TYR A 140 -22.51 -2.11 -11.64
C TYR A 140 -23.11 -1.29 -12.79
#